data_AF-A0A522WDR5-F1
#
_entry.id   AF-A0A522WDR5-F1
#
_cell.length_a   1.000
_cell.length_b   1.000
_cell.length_c   1.000
_cell.angle_alpha   90.00
_cell.angle_beta   90.00
_cell.angle_gamma   90.00
#
_symmetry.space_group_name_H-M   'P 1'
#
loop_
_entity.id
_entity.type
_entity.pdbx_description
1 polymer ?
#
loop_
_entity_poly.entity_id
_entity_poly.type
_entity_poly.pdbx_seq_one_letter_code
_entity_poly.pdbx_strand_id
1 'polypeptide(L)' 'MANIKAGDDIFFTKTMAEVLEKQGYYDDALTIYKILADSAQADAAIAEKIERLKGIAEKRRRTKPVS' A
#
# COMPACT_ATOMS: atom_id res chain seq x y z
N MET A 1 -10.93 27.60 -3.17
CA MET A 1 -10.20 26.43 -3.69
C MET A 1 -9.22 25.97 -2.63
N ALA A 2 -9.34 24.74 -2.14
CA ALA A 2 -8.39 24.19 -1.18
C ALA A 2 -7.09 23.84 -1.93
N ASN A 3 -6.01 24.57 -1.64
CA ASN A 3 -4.66 24.19 -2.07
C ASN A 3 -4.24 22.97 -1.24
N ILE A 4 -4.71 21.79 -1.64
CA ILE A 4 -4.22 20.53 -1.09
C ILE A 4 -2.79 20.41 -1.61
N LYS A 5 -1.82 20.69 -0.73
CA LYS A 5 -0.41 20.57 -1.07
C LYS A 5 -0.16 19.10 -1.38
N ALA A 6 0.45 18.79 -2.52
CA ALA A 6 0.74 17.41 -2.93
C ALA A 6 1.48 16.56 -1.87
N GLY A 7 2.11 17.20 -0.86
CA GLY A 7 2.68 16.51 0.31
C GLY A 7 1.65 16.02 1.35
N ASP A 8 0.51 16.69 1.51
CA ASP A 8 -0.58 16.23 2.40
C ASP A 8 -1.22 14.97 1.82
N ASP A 9 -1.46 14.94 0.51
CA ASP A 9 -2.01 13.77 -0.18
C ASP A 9 -1.12 12.53 -0.03
N ILE A 10 0.20 12.69 -0.08
CA ILE A 10 1.16 11.59 0.12
C ILE A 10 1.09 11.06 1.56
N PHE A 11 0.99 11.94 2.56
CA PHE A 11 0.86 11.54 3.95
C PHE A 11 -0.45 10.78 4.20
N PHE A 12 -1.58 11.32 3.73
CA PHE A 12 -2.88 10.66 3.83
C PHE A 12 -2.89 9.30 3.10
N THR A 13 -2.29 9.25 1.92
CA THR A 13 -2.20 8.03 1.11
C THR A 13 -1.35 6.95 1.80
N LYS A 14 -0.24 7.34 2.46
CA LYS A 14 0.59 6.43 3.26
C LYS A 14 -0.18 5.91 4.48
N THR A 15 -0.85 6.78 5.22
CA THR A 15 -1.67 6.38 6.38
C THR A 15 -2.81 5.44 5.96
N MET A 16 -3.46 5.71 4.83
CA MET A 16 -4.51 4.85 4.30
C MET A 16 -3.98 3.45 3.96
N ALA A 17 -2.80 3.34 3.35
CA ALA A 17 -2.17 2.05 3.08
C ALA A 17 -1.87 1.26 4.36
N GLU A 18 -1.38 1.93 5.42
CA GLU A 18 -1.11 1.31 6.72
C GLU A 18 -2.40 0.84 7.42
N VAL A 19 -3.48 1.61 7.32
CA VAL A 19 -4.79 1.24 7.88
C VAL A 19 -5.35 0.02 7.16
N LEU A 20 -5.27 -0.02 5.83
CA LEU A 20 -5.71 -1.18 5.03
C LEU A 20 -4.86 -2.42 5.33
N GLU A 21 -3.55 -2.27 5.51
CA GLU A 21 -2.67 -3.35 5.96
C GLU A 21 -3.11 -3.91 7.31
N LYS A 22 -3.40 -3.04 8.30
CA LYS A 22 -3.88 -3.47 9.63
C LYS A 22 -5.25 -4.15 9.59
N GLN A 23 -6.13 -3.72 8.69
CA GLN A 23 -7.44 -4.34 8.48
C GLN A 23 -7.37 -5.64 7.67
N GLY A 24 -6.19 -5.96 7.11
CA GLY A 24 -5.99 -7.15 6.30
C GLY A 24 -6.40 -6.99 4.84
N TYR A 25 -6.68 -5.77 4.37
CA TYR A 25 -6.91 -5.46 2.95
C TYR A 25 -5.58 -5.30 2.22
N TYR A 26 -4.83 -6.41 2.11
CA TYR A 26 -3.46 -6.39 1.60
C TYR A 26 -3.35 -6.08 0.11
N ASP A 27 -4.33 -6.48 -0.72
CA ASP A 27 -4.33 -6.17 -2.15
C ASP A 27 -4.55 -4.66 -2.39
N ASP A 28 -5.44 -4.03 -1.61
CA ASP A 28 -5.69 -2.57 -1.67
C ASP A 28 -4.50 -1.77 -1.13
N ALA A 29 -3.96 -2.19 0.02
CA ALA A 29 -2.74 -1.59 0.57
C ALA A 29 -1.57 -1.66 -0.41
N LEU A 30 -1.39 -2.80 -1.10
CA LEU A 30 -0.35 -2.98 -2.11
C LEU A 30 -0.53 -2.03 -3.29
N THR A 31 -1.77 -1.79 -3.73
CA THR A 31 -2.08 -0.86 -4.82
C THR A 31 -1.67 0.56 -4.45
N ILE A 32 -2.00 0.98 -3.23
CA ILE A 32 -1.65 2.32 -2.75
C ILE A 32 -0.14 2.49 -2.59
N TYR A 33 0.56 1.49 -2.04
CA TYR A 33 2.02 1.56 -1.94
C TYR A 33 2.70 1.61 -3.32
N LYS A 34 2.15 0.96 -4.35
CA LYS A 34 2.66 1.09 -5.73
C LYS A 34 2.48 2.51 -6.27
N ILE A 35 1.31 3.12 -6.06
CA ILE A 35 1.06 4.52 -6.43
C ILE A 35 2.06 5.46 -5.73
N LEU A 36 2.36 5.21 -4.45
CA LEU A 36 3.35 5.96 -3.69
C LEU A 36 4.78 5.72 -4.20
N ALA A 37 5.12 4.51 -4.63
CA ALA A 37 6.42 4.18 -5.20
C ALA A 37 6.65 4.82 -6.58
N ASP A 38 5.58 5.01 -7.36
CA ASP A 38 5.64 5.72 -8.65
C ASP A 38 5.68 7.24 -8.47
N SER A 39 5.45 7.75 -7.25
CA SER A 39 5.59 9.16 -6.92
C SER A 39 7.04 9.54 -6.65
N ALA A 40 7.41 10.81 -6.89
CA ALA A 40 8.78 11.32 -6.73
C ALA A 40 9.35 11.22 -5.30
N GLN A 41 8.55 10.83 -4.31
CA GLN A 41 8.94 10.62 -2.91
C GLN A 41 8.98 9.13 -2.53
N ALA A 42 9.33 8.27 -3.48
CA ALA A 42 9.58 6.86 -3.24
C ALA A 42 10.68 6.68 -2.17
N ASP A 43 10.27 6.31 -0.96
CA ASP A 43 11.14 5.98 0.16
C ASP A 43 11.44 4.48 0.14
N ALA A 44 12.64 4.08 0.57
CA ALA A 44 13.05 2.67 0.69
C ALA A 44 12.06 1.87 1.56
N ALA A 45 11.43 2.51 2.54
CA ALA A 45 10.38 1.91 3.37
C ALA A 45 9.14 1.47 2.56
N ILE A 46 8.80 2.17 1.48
CA ILE A 46 7.66 1.79 0.62
C ILE A 46 8.00 0.52 -0.17
N ALA A 47 9.23 0.40 -0.68
CA ALA A 47 9.69 -0.79 -1.39
C ALA A 47 9.65 -2.04 -0.49
N GLU A 48 10.10 -1.93 0.76
CA GLU A 48 10.02 -3.02 1.74
C GLU A 48 8.57 -3.45 2.01
N LYS A 49 7.66 -2.48 2.17
CA LYS A 49 6.22 -2.73 2.35
C LYS A 49 5.59 -3.45 1.16
N ILE A 50 5.94 -3.06 -0.07
CA ILE A 50 5.47 -3.72 -1.29
C ILE A 50 5.89 -5.18 -1.32
N GLU A 51 7.17 -5.49 -1.07
CA GLU A 51 7.68 -6.87 -1.08
C GLU A 51 7.02 -7.72 0.02
N ARG A 52 6.88 -7.16 1.24
CA ARG A 52 6.18 -7.83 2.33
C ARG A 52 4.73 -8.16 1.95
N LEU A 53 4.00 -7.20 1.39
CA LEU A 53 2.59 -7.37 1.01
C LEU A 53 2.42 -8.35 -0.15
N LYS A 54 3.32 -8.35 -1.15
CA LYS A 54 3.32 -9.37 -2.21
C LYS A 54 3.43 -10.77 -1.62
N GLY A 55 4.34 -10.99 -0.68
CA GLY A 55 4.49 -12.29 -0.02
C GLY A 55 3.25 -12.72 0.77
N ILE A 56 2.55 -11.78 1.42
CA ILE A 56 1.32 -12.07 2.16
C ILE A 56 0.15 -12.35 1.19
N ALA A 57 0.01 -11.55 0.14
CA ALA A 57 -1.02 -11.72 -0.87
C ALA A 57 -0.87 -13.06 -1.61
N GLU A 58 0.37 -13.44 -1.96
CA GLU A 58 0.64 -14.74 -2.61
C GLU A 58 0.34 -15.92 -1.68
N LYS A 59 0.74 -15.84 -0.40
CA LYS A 59 0.39 -16.86 0.60
C LYS A 59 -1.12 -17.01 0.75
N ARG A 60 -1.87 -15.90 0.82
CA ARG A 60 -3.34 -15.92 0.90
C ARG A 60 -4.01 -16.50 -0.35
N ARG A 61 -3.46 -16.26 -1.54
CA ARG A 61 -3.96 -16.88 -2.78
C ARG A 61 -3.73 -18.38 -2.80
N ARG A 62 -2.60 -18.86 -2.27
CA ARG A 62 -2.32 -20.30 -2.15
C ARG A 62 -3.15 -21.01 -1.08
N THR A 63 -3.59 -20.30 -0.04
CA THR A 63 -4.37 -20.88 1.06
C THR A 63 -5.88 -20.73 0.92
N LYS A 64 -6.39 -19.93 -0.04
CA LYS A 64 -7.82 -19.96 -0.37
C LYS A 64 -8.14 -21.32 -0.98
N PRO A 65 -8.97 -22.17 -0.33
CA PRO A 65 -9.45 -23.38 -0.98
C PRO A 65 -10.28 -22.93 -2.18
N VAL A 66 -9.95 -23.46 -3.36
CA VAL A 66 -10.85 -23.40 -4.50
C VAL A 66 -12.10 -24.16 -4.06
N SER A 67 -13.16 -23.40 -3.74
CA SER A 67 -14.49 -23.95 -3.45
C SER A 67 -15.22 -24.17 -4.76
#